data_AF-A0A960PJP3-F1
#
_entry.id   AF-A0A960PJP3-F1
#
_cell.length_a   1.000
_cell.length_b   1.000
_cell.length_c   1.000
_cell.angle_alpha   90.00
_cell.angle_beta   90.00
_cell.angle_gamma   90.00
#
_symmetry.space_group_name_H-M   'P 1'
#
loop_
_entity.id
_entity.type
_entity.pdbx_description
1 polymer ?
#
loop_
_entity_poly.entity_id
_entity_poly.type
_entity_poly.pdbx_seq_one_letter_code
_entity_poly.pdbx_strand_id
1 'polypeptide(L)'
;LQRYHLSPSMLCLEITENVLVDRSDERTWSSLRRLSELGCRLSIDDFGTGYCSLSYLHHLPFDQLKIDLLFVSGIDLNPRRRELFAGILSLGRNLGL
;
A
#
# COMPACT_ATOMS: atom_id res chain seq x y z
N LEU A 1 -15.84 -10.70 -11.90
CA LEU A 1 -16.88 -9.98 -11.12
C LEU A 1 -18.29 -10.34 -11.58
N GLN A 2 -18.64 -10.07 -12.83
CA GLN A 2 -19.96 -10.35 -13.39
C GLN A 2 -20.43 -11.79 -13.20
N ARG A 3 -19.58 -12.80 -13.50
CA ARG A 3 -19.91 -14.23 -13.33
C ARG A 3 -20.39 -14.58 -11.91
N TYR A 4 -19.85 -13.90 -10.89
CA TYR A 4 -20.14 -14.16 -9.49
C TYR A 4 -20.99 -13.06 -8.84
N HIS A 5 -21.50 -12.10 -9.64
CA HIS A 5 -22.30 -10.97 -9.16
C HIS A 5 -21.66 -10.19 -8.00
N LEU A 6 -20.33 -10.07 -8.00
CA LEU A 6 -19.59 -9.32 -6.98
C LEU A 6 -19.39 -7.87 -7.39
N SER A 7 -19.72 -6.95 -6.50
CA SER A 7 -19.31 -5.54 -6.59
C SER A 7 -17.78 -5.43 -6.58
N PRO A 8 -17.18 -4.62 -7.47
CA PRO A 8 -15.74 -4.32 -7.44
C PRO A 8 -15.24 -3.86 -6.07
N SER A 9 -16.04 -3.08 -5.34
CA SER A 9 -15.69 -2.57 -4.00
C SER A 9 -15.50 -3.65 -2.93
N MET A 10 -15.96 -4.88 -3.19
CA MET A 10 -15.72 -6.02 -2.30
C MET A 10 -14.33 -6.64 -2.51
N LEU A 11 -13.59 -6.25 -3.55
CA LEU A 11 -12.22 -6.67 -3.76
C LEU A 11 -11.25 -5.60 -3.29
N CYS A 12 -10.25 -6.05 -2.55
CA CYS A 12 -9.02 -5.33 -2.31
C CYS A 12 -7.91 -6.12 -3.02
N LEU A 13 -7.15 -5.46 -3.88
CA LEU A 13 -5.93 -6.02 -4.44
C LEU A 13 -4.75 -5.54 -3.61
N GLU A 14 -3.97 -6.48 -3.09
CA GLU A 14 -2.74 -6.20 -2.37
C GLU A 14 -1.56 -6.30 -3.34
N ILE A 15 -0.74 -5.25 -3.40
CA ILE A 15 0.44 -5.16 -4.26
C ILE A 15 1.66 -4.99 -3.37
N THR A 16 2.60 -5.91 -3.46
CA THR A 16 3.86 -5.81 -2.71
C THR A 16 4.68 -4.60 -3.18
N GLU A 17 5.39 -3.96 -2.25
CA GLU A 17 6.20 -2.76 -2.52
C GLU A 17 7.14 -2.94 -3.74
N ASN A 18 7.79 -4.09 -3.89
CA ASN A 18 8.74 -4.33 -4.98
C ASN A 18 8.14 -4.19 -6.38
N VAL A 19 6.87 -4.52 -6.57
CA VAL A 19 6.18 -4.36 -7.86
C VAL A 19 5.98 -2.88 -8.19
N LEU A 20 5.83 -2.03 -7.18
CA LEU A 20 5.62 -0.58 -7.34
C LEU A 20 6.93 0.19 -7.53
N VAL A 21 8.08 -0.41 -7.17
CA VAL A 21 9.39 0.23 -7.35
C VAL A 21 9.76 0.31 -8.83
N ASP A 22 9.36 -0.68 -9.64
CA ASP A 22 9.56 -0.63 -11.08
C ASP A 22 8.54 0.28 -11.77
N ARG A 23 8.89 1.56 -11.84
CA ARG A 23 8.09 2.59 -12.51
C ARG A 23 8.10 2.47 -14.04
N SER A 24 8.98 1.63 -14.61
CA SER A 24 9.05 1.44 -16.06
C SER A 24 7.97 0.50 -16.59
N ASP A 25 7.30 -0.26 -15.72
CA ASP A 25 6.20 -1.13 -16.10
C ASP A 25 4.85 -0.37 -16.21
N GLU A 26 4.71 0.43 -17.27
CA GLU A 26 3.48 1.19 -17.58
C GLU A 26 2.23 0.29 -17.66
N ARG A 27 2.41 -0.99 -18.02
CA ARG A 27 1.31 -1.95 -18.15
C ARG A 27 0.74 -2.30 -16.78
N THR A 28 1.59 -2.49 -15.77
CA THR A 28 1.14 -2.71 -14.40
C THR A 28 0.40 -1.48 -13.86
N TRP A 29 0.97 -0.28 -14.01
CA TRP A 29 0.35 0.97 -13.54
C TRP A 29 -1.01 1.25 -14.20
N SER A 30 -1.12 1.06 -15.51
CA SER A 30 -2.39 1.22 -16.23
C SER A 30 -3.44 0.20 -15.82
N SER A 31 -3.04 -1.05 -15.55
CA SER A 31 -3.94 -2.10 -15.07
C SER A 31 -4.49 -1.79 -13.68
N LEU A 32 -3.62 -1.37 -12.75
CA LEU A 32 -4.02 -0.98 -11.40
C LEU A 32 -4.97 0.21 -11.40
N ARG A 33 -4.68 1.23 -12.21
CA ARG A 33 -5.58 2.39 -12.39
C ARG A 33 -6.96 1.95 -12.87
N ARG A 34 -7.03 1.11 -13.90
CA ARG A 34 -8.30 0.62 -14.44
C ARG A 34 -9.10 -0.19 -13.41
N LEU A 35 -8.43 -0.98 -12.57
CA LEU A 35 -9.08 -1.74 -11.50
C LEU A 35 -9.63 -0.81 -10.41
N SER A 36 -8.88 0.22 -10.04
CA SER A 36 -9.36 1.26 -9.12
C SER A 36 -10.55 2.04 -9.68
N GLU A 37 -10.50 2.43 -10.96
CA GLU A 37 -11.62 3.11 -11.65
C GLU A 37 -12.87 2.24 -11.75
N LEU A 38 -12.72 0.91 -11.79
CA LEU A 38 -13.85 -0.01 -11.69
C LEU A 38 -14.45 -0.06 -10.27
N GLY A 39 -13.78 0.49 -9.27
CA GLY A 39 -14.18 0.53 -7.87
C GLY A 39 -13.54 -0.53 -6.99
N CYS A 40 -12.52 -1.26 -7.47
CA CYS A 40 -11.72 -2.13 -6.61
C CYS A 40 -10.84 -1.29 -5.69
N ARG A 41 -10.65 -1.75 -4.46
CA ARG A 41 -9.68 -1.14 -3.54
C ARG A 41 -8.28 -1.61 -3.83
N LEU A 42 -7.30 -0.74 -3.61
CA LEU A 42 -5.88 -1.05 -3.76
C LEU A 42 -5.18 -0.90 -2.40
N SER A 43 -4.42 -1.91 -2.01
CA SER A 43 -3.57 -1.90 -0.82
C SER A 43 -2.12 -2.13 -1.21
N ILE A 44 -1.22 -1.44 -0.53
CA ILE A 44 0.23 -1.73 -0.61
C ILE A 44 0.58 -2.71 0.48
N ASP A 45 1.32 -3.76 0.14
CA ASP A 45 1.77 -4.81 1.04
C ASP A 45 3.28 -4.76 1.30
N ASP A 46 3.67 -5.31 2.45
CA ASP A 46 5.05 -5.40 2.94
C ASP A 46 5.81 -4.05 2.96
N PHE A 47 5.10 -2.94 3.19
CA PHE A 47 5.71 -1.61 3.23
C PHE A 47 6.77 -1.54 4.32
N GLY A 48 8.00 -1.23 3.93
CA GLY A 48 9.13 -1.09 4.84
C GLY A 48 10.22 -2.15 4.68
N THR A 49 9.94 -3.27 4.03
CA THR A 49 10.90 -4.39 3.89
C THR A 49 12.00 -4.15 2.86
N GLY A 50 11.81 -3.16 1.98
CA GLY A 50 12.74 -2.83 0.90
C GLY A 50 12.99 -1.34 0.78
N TYR A 51 12.63 -0.79 -0.39
CA TYR A 51 13.00 0.57 -0.80
C TYR A 51 12.36 1.68 0.04
N CYS A 52 11.28 1.40 0.79
CA CYS A 52 10.50 2.38 1.58
C CYS A 52 10.17 3.66 0.78
N SER A 53 9.89 3.52 -0.52
CA SER A 53 9.87 4.68 -1.41
C SER A 53 8.52 5.39 -1.36
N LEU A 54 8.49 6.59 -0.78
CA LEU A 54 7.28 7.40 -0.72
C LEU A 54 6.83 7.94 -2.08
N SER A 55 7.71 7.88 -3.08
CA SER A 55 7.47 8.49 -4.40
C SER A 55 6.28 7.89 -5.15
N TYR A 56 5.96 6.61 -4.93
CA TYR A 56 4.84 5.95 -5.61
C TYR A 56 3.49 6.16 -4.91
N LEU A 57 3.48 6.55 -3.63
CA LEU A 57 2.25 6.74 -2.85
C LEU A 57 1.38 7.88 -3.41
N HIS A 58 1.97 8.82 -4.15
CA HIS A 58 1.26 9.93 -4.78
C HIS A 58 0.65 9.60 -6.16
N HIS A 59 0.90 8.42 -6.73
CA HIS A 59 0.60 8.14 -8.14
C HIS A 59 -0.68 7.34 -8.40
N LEU A 60 -1.17 6.60 -7.41
CA LEU A 60 -2.46 5.91 -7.46
C LEU A 60 -3.28 6.23 -6.20
N PRO A 61 -4.61 6.22 -6.29
CA PRO A 61 -5.48 6.35 -5.13
C PRO A 61 -5.48 5.02 -4.36
N PHE A 62 -4.36 4.73 -3.69
CA PHE A 62 -4.32 3.61 -2.75
C PHE A 62 -5.30 3.89 -1.61
N ASP A 63 -5.94 2.83 -1.11
CA ASP A 63 -6.92 2.91 -0.03
C ASP A 63 -6.35 2.42 1.31
N GLN A 64 -5.24 1.68 1.25
CA GLN A 64 -4.66 1.03 2.41
C GLN A 64 -3.14 0.86 2.27
N LEU A 65 -2.44 1.03 3.38
CA LEU A 65 -1.01 0.76 3.51
C LEU A 65 -0.80 -0.31 4.61
N LYS A 66 -0.27 -1.48 4.25
CA LYS A 66 0.08 -2.53 5.22
C LYS A 66 1.55 -2.38 5.61
N ILE A 67 1.78 -2.02 6.87
CA ILE A 67 3.11 -1.92 7.46
C ILE A 67 3.61 -3.32 7.77
N ASP A 68 4.81 -3.66 7.30
CA ASP A 68 5.40 -4.97 7.53
C ASP A 68 5.64 -5.28 9.02
N LEU A 69 5.55 -6.57 9.35
CA LEU A 69 5.71 -7.07 10.71
C LEU A 69 7.07 -6.72 11.32
N LEU A 70 8.14 -6.56 10.55
CA LEU A 70 9.46 -6.18 11.04
C LEU A 70 9.48 -4.80 11.71
N PHE A 71 8.57 -3.89 11.31
CA PHE A 71 8.42 -2.56 11.92
C PHE A 71 7.59 -2.59 13.19
N VAL A 72 6.63 -3.50 13.27
CA VAL A 72 5.76 -3.69 14.44
C VAL A 72 6.46 -4.52 15.52
N SER A 73 7.35 -5.43 15.12
CA SER A 73 8.06 -6.32 16.04
C SER A 73 9.00 -5.55 16.98
N GLY A 74 8.74 -5.65 18.28
CA GLY A 74 9.56 -5.05 19.34
C GLY A 74 9.38 -3.55 19.56
N ILE A 75 8.28 -2.95 19.08
CA ILE A 75 7.93 -1.53 19.32
C ILE A 75 7.63 -1.22 20.79
N ASP A 76 7.21 -2.21 21.55
CA ASP A 76 6.98 -2.16 23.00
C ASP A 76 8.30 -2.17 23.77
N LEU A 77 9.31 -2.84 23.23
CA LEU A 77 10.62 -3.03 23.87
C LEU A 77 11.65 -1.94 23.53
N ASN A 78 11.49 -1.24 22.40
CA ASN A 78 12.49 -0.28 21.91
C ASN A 78 11.86 1.10 21.61
N PRO A 79 12.17 2.15 22.41
CA PRO A 79 11.66 3.50 22.19
C PRO A 79 11.96 4.07 20.79
N ARG A 80 13.13 3.79 20.23
CA ARG A 80 13.53 4.26 18.90
C ARG A 80 12.70 3.61 17.79
N ARG A 81 12.36 2.33 17.94
CA ARG A 81 11.44 1.63 17.00
C ARG A 81 10.04 2.23 17.07
N ARG A 82 9.57 2.56 18.28
CA ARG A 82 8.27 3.20 18.50
C ARG A 82 8.19 4.57 17.81
N GLU A 83 9.22 5.40 17.94
CA GLU A 83 9.28 6.70 17.27
C GLU A 83 9.26 6.55 15.74
N LEU A 84 10.01 5.58 15.20
CA LEU A 84 10.02 5.32 13.77
C LEU A 84 8.65 4.85 13.26
N PHE A 85 7.99 3.93 13.97
CA PHE A 85 6.63 3.48 13.66
C PHE A 85 5.62 4.64 13.74
N ALA A 86 5.74 5.53 14.74
CA ALA A 86 4.89 6.71 14.86
C ALA A 86 5.06 7.67 13.67
N GLY A 87 6.27 7.80 13.13
CA GLY A 87 6.54 8.56 11.90
C GLY A 87 5.81 7.99 10.69
N ILE A 88 5.87 6.67 10.48
CA ILE A 88 5.17 5.98 9.38
C ILE A 88 3.65 6.12 9.55
N LEU A 89 3.13 5.96 10.77
CA LEU A 89 1.71 6.14 11.05
C LEU A 89 1.24 7.57 10.75
N SER A 90 2.04 8.58 11.13
CA SER A 90 1.73 9.97 10.81
C SER A 90 1.71 10.23 9.30
N LEU A 91 2.63 9.62 8.57
CA LEU A 91 2.68 9.71 7.12
C LEU A 91 1.42 9.11 6.48
N GLY A 92 1.03 7.88 6.87
CA GLY A 92 -0.19 7.23 6.35
C GLY A 92 -1.43 8.11 6.54
N ARG A 93 -1.61 8.64 7.75
CA ARG A 93 -2.70 9.58 8.08
C ARG A 93 -2.70 10.83 7.19
N ASN A 94 -1.52 11.41 6.95
CA ASN A 94 -1.40 12.60 6.11
C ASN A 94 -1.71 12.32 4.63
N LEU A 95 -1.55 11.09 4.18
CA LEU A 95 -1.89 10.64 2.82
C LEU A 95 -3.37 10.22 2.70
N GLY A 96 -4.12 10.18 3.81
CA GLY A 96 -5.51 9.70 3.82
C GLY A 96 -5.63 8.18 3.74
N LEU A 97 -4.57 7.46 4.13
CA LEU A 97 -4.47 6.00 4.18
C LEU A 97 -4.68 5.44 5.59
#